data_AF-A0A254SQ01-F1
#
_entry.id   AF-A0A254SQ01-F1
#
_cell.length_a   1.000
_cell.length_b   1.000
_cell.length_c   1.000
_cell.angle_alpha   90.00
_cell.angle_beta   90.00
_cell.angle_gamma   90.00
#
_symmetry.space_group_name_H-M   'P 1'
#
loop_
_entity.id
_entity.type
_entity.pdbx_description
1 polymer ?
#
loop_
_entity_poly.entity_id
_entity_poly.type
_entity_poly.pdbx_seq_one_letter_code
_entity_poly.pdbx_strand_id
1 'polypeptide(L)'
;MKTSFKIYTVLCAAVACTISLTSCGSDSGSNATDNTTISSSNSNKASNNESRQKITYDTLALSIDKEAKVLNVSNDGAEEEYCVAEGDNFKWKTIKKKTNSGKIKYEFTGDTLILYEWLQESKAYQQHGAMLVGGKGGNIYGTWTIIPCTYDSEEEETYCDEDEEEGLIQSSFTISEDKFARKLAGIYLNKSLNYPTSNFRRLFNHYLSKGPGGDLPTANELFHESVYDDENSTFDGITIKELSASGETFISGGKTIIVNVLNFEDNFQNWKASVTISVDGKTCQNDYESYYDMTESLCDAKYSENYSLGTKTDKDGNEFKYVSQFRKNNHKEFLECLEPLTDPIIESIGKDKSY
;
A
#
# COMPACT_ATOMS: atom_id res chain seq x y z
N MET A 1 -16.14 35.04 10.89
CA MET A 1 -14.90 34.69 11.60
C MET A 1 -14.08 33.82 10.67
N LYS A 2 -12.98 34.37 10.16
CA LYS A 2 -11.99 33.66 9.33
C LYS A 2 -10.89 33.17 10.27
N THR A 3 -10.61 31.88 10.25
CA THR A 3 -9.39 31.31 10.82
C THR A 3 -8.66 30.61 9.69
N SER A 4 -7.60 31.26 9.25
CA SER A 4 -6.63 30.77 8.28
C SER A 4 -5.77 29.68 8.91
N PHE A 5 -5.65 28.53 8.26
CA PHE A 5 -4.55 27.59 8.50
C PHE A 5 -3.42 27.95 7.52
N LYS A 6 -2.27 28.35 8.08
CA LYS A 6 -1.02 28.53 7.35
C LYS A 6 -0.28 27.20 7.37
N ILE A 7 0.04 26.66 6.20
CA ILE A 7 1.03 25.59 6.05
C ILE A 7 2.36 26.28 5.77
N TYR A 8 3.37 25.88 6.52
CA TYR A 8 4.71 26.46 6.50
C TYR A 8 5.46 26.00 5.25
N THR A 9 5.84 26.96 4.42
CA THR A 9 6.88 26.84 3.41
C THR A 9 8.23 26.75 4.13
N VAL A 10 8.97 25.66 3.94
CA VAL A 10 10.41 25.61 4.25
C VAL A 10 11.15 25.52 2.91
N LEU A 11 11.55 26.69 2.44
CA LEU A 11 12.57 26.88 1.40
C LEU A 11 13.90 26.36 1.93
N CYS A 12 14.58 25.52 1.17
CA CYS A 12 16.03 25.39 1.26
C CYS A 12 16.63 25.56 -0.13
N ALA A 13 17.22 26.74 -0.34
CA ALA A 13 18.11 27.01 -1.45
C ALA A 13 19.41 26.22 -1.27
N ALA A 14 19.93 25.60 -2.33
CA ALA A 14 21.08 26.12 -3.06
C ALA A 14 21.79 25.07 -3.92
N VAL A 15 22.41 25.62 -4.98
CA VAL A 15 23.58 25.15 -5.73
C VAL A 15 23.31 24.33 -6.99
N ALA A 16 23.40 25.06 -8.10
CA ALA A 16 23.56 24.55 -9.44
C ALA A 16 24.74 23.56 -9.59
N CYS A 17 24.47 22.43 -10.22
CA CYS A 17 25.49 21.61 -10.87
C CYS A 17 24.96 21.13 -12.22
N THR A 18 25.37 21.82 -13.29
CA THR A 18 25.31 21.33 -14.67
C THR A 18 26.20 20.10 -14.80
N ILE A 19 25.61 18.94 -15.06
CA ILE A 19 26.35 17.76 -15.55
C ILE A 19 25.73 17.31 -16.87
N SER A 20 26.41 17.66 -17.95
CA SER A 20 26.22 17.04 -19.26
C SER A 20 26.78 15.62 -19.23
N LEU A 21 25.96 14.60 -19.45
CA LEU A 21 26.44 13.26 -19.79
C LEU A 21 26.02 12.88 -21.20
N THR A 22 27.02 12.94 -22.07
CA THR A 22 27.06 12.36 -23.40
C THR A 22 27.03 10.83 -23.35
N SER A 23 26.33 10.24 -24.31
CA SER A 23 26.31 8.81 -24.59
C SER A 23 27.67 8.23 -24.99
N CYS A 24 27.79 6.91 -24.80
CA CYS A 24 28.35 5.88 -25.68
C CYS A 24 29.27 4.91 -24.93
N GLY A 25 29.06 3.61 -25.12
CA GLY A 25 30.09 2.61 -24.82
C GLY A 25 29.57 1.22 -24.54
N SER A 26 29.10 0.52 -25.58
CA SER A 26 28.99 -0.94 -25.61
C SER A 26 30.38 -1.58 -25.41
N ASP A 27 30.47 -2.69 -24.68
CA ASP A 27 30.85 -4.01 -25.24
C ASP A 27 31.31 -5.05 -24.20
N SER A 28 30.86 -6.29 -24.45
CA SER A 28 31.57 -7.57 -24.27
C SER A 28 31.75 -8.19 -22.88
N GLY A 29 30.85 -9.12 -22.55
CA GLY A 29 31.10 -10.58 -22.61
C GLY A 29 32.11 -11.21 -21.65
N SER A 30 31.66 -12.18 -20.84
CA SER A 30 32.42 -13.41 -20.56
C SER A 30 31.52 -14.54 -20.04
N ASN A 31 31.97 -15.76 -20.31
CA ASN A 31 31.26 -17.03 -20.30
C ASN A 31 30.88 -17.53 -18.90
N ALA A 32 29.68 -18.12 -18.79
CA ALA A 32 29.26 -18.93 -17.67
C ALA A 32 29.31 -20.42 -18.05
N THR A 33 30.18 -21.18 -17.40
CA THR A 33 29.98 -22.59 -17.09
C THR A 33 30.87 -22.91 -15.90
N ASP A 34 30.26 -23.19 -14.74
CA ASP A 34 30.75 -24.27 -13.91
C ASP A 34 29.61 -24.86 -13.08
N ASN A 35 29.46 -26.17 -13.27
CA ASN A 35 28.60 -27.07 -12.53
C ASN A 35 29.25 -27.36 -11.18
N THR A 36 28.55 -27.10 -10.08
CA THR A 36 28.85 -27.75 -8.80
C THR A 36 27.57 -28.15 -8.09
N THR A 37 27.19 -29.40 -8.29
CA THR A 37 26.22 -30.15 -7.51
C THR A 37 26.78 -30.37 -6.10
N ILE A 38 26.13 -29.80 -5.09
CA ILE A 38 26.23 -30.30 -3.71
C ILE A 38 24.81 -30.51 -3.18
N SER A 39 24.48 -31.78 -2.99
CA SER A 39 23.26 -32.27 -2.36
C SER A 39 23.36 -32.15 -0.84
N SER A 40 22.42 -31.45 -0.20
CA SER A 40 22.05 -31.68 1.21
C SER A 40 20.67 -31.09 1.54
N SER A 41 19.68 -31.98 1.60
CA SER A 41 18.56 -32.10 2.57
C SER A 41 18.20 -30.91 3.47
N ASN A 42 17.06 -30.27 3.20
CA ASN A 42 15.91 -30.10 4.11
C ASN A 42 14.86 -29.19 3.44
N SER A 43 13.87 -29.78 2.78
CA SER A 43 12.78 -29.05 2.16
C SER A 43 11.69 -28.70 3.18
N ASN A 44 11.93 -27.68 3.99
CA ASN A 44 10.83 -26.83 4.42
C ASN A 44 10.38 -26.08 3.16
N LYS A 45 9.14 -26.31 2.72
CA LYS A 45 8.52 -25.56 1.63
C LYS A 45 8.42 -24.10 2.07
N ALA A 46 9.49 -23.35 1.87
CA ALA A 46 9.43 -21.91 1.71
C ALA A 46 8.53 -21.69 0.49
N SER A 47 7.35 -21.13 0.74
CA SER A 47 6.50 -20.60 -0.31
C SER A 47 7.36 -19.59 -1.07
N ASN A 48 7.73 -19.92 -2.31
CA ASN A 48 8.27 -18.93 -3.23
C ASN A 48 7.19 -17.87 -3.39
N ASN A 49 7.33 -16.77 -2.64
CA ASN A 49 6.63 -15.53 -2.89
C ASN A 49 7.18 -14.96 -4.20
N GLU A 50 6.83 -15.58 -5.33
CA GLU A 50 6.83 -14.87 -6.60
C GLU A 50 5.84 -13.72 -6.43
N SER A 51 6.39 -12.52 -6.30
CA SER A 51 5.64 -11.28 -6.24
C SER A 51 4.78 -11.19 -7.49
N ARG A 52 3.52 -11.59 -7.36
CA ARG A 52 2.52 -11.33 -8.40
C ARG A 52 2.25 -9.85 -8.36
N GLN A 53 3.06 -9.09 -9.11
CA GLN A 53 2.74 -7.71 -9.47
C GLN A 53 1.35 -7.73 -10.11
N LYS A 54 0.35 -7.31 -9.34
CA LYS A 54 -1.00 -7.13 -9.89
C LYS A 54 -0.96 -5.85 -10.70
N ILE A 55 -1.12 -6.01 -12.00
CA ILE A 55 -1.16 -4.90 -12.94
C ILE A 55 -2.61 -4.52 -13.13
N THR A 56 -2.97 -3.28 -12.78
CA THR A 56 -4.29 -2.73 -13.07
C THR A 56 -4.23 -1.90 -14.35
N TYR A 57 -5.24 -2.05 -15.19
CA TYR A 57 -5.37 -1.33 -16.45
C TYR A 57 -6.65 -0.50 -16.45
N ASP A 58 -6.52 0.81 -16.62
CA ASP A 58 -7.63 1.68 -16.96
C ASP A 58 -7.52 2.08 -18.43
N THR A 59 -8.61 1.96 -19.18
CA THR A 59 -8.67 2.44 -20.56
C THR A 59 -9.72 3.52 -20.67
N LEU A 60 -9.32 4.67 -21.23
CA LEU A 60 -10.16 5.85 -21.45
C LEU A 60 -10.16 6.19 -22.95
N ALA A 61 -11.30 6.68 -23.43
CA ALA A 61 -11.39 7.30 -24.74
C ALA A 61 -10.62 8.63 -24.74
N LEU A 62 -9.94 8.94 -25.85
CA LEU A 62 -9.05 10.08 -25.98
C LEU A 62 -9.36 10.89 -27.25
N SER A 63 -9.33 12.21 -27.12
CA SER A 63 -9.27 13.15 -28.24
C SER A 63 -8.17 14.19 -27.99
N ILE A 64 -7.27 14.37 -28.96
CA ILE A 64 -6.09 15.23 -28.83
C ILE A 64 -6.26 16.50 -29.65
N ASP A 65 -6.23 17.66 -28.98
CA ASP A 65 -6.03 18.94 -29.62
C ASP A 65 -4.53 19.25 -29.66
N LYS A 66 -3.91 19.04 -30.81
CA LYS A 66 -2.45 19.22 -30.99
C LYS A 66 -2.04 20.69 -31.03
N GLU A 67 -2.94 21.59 -31.41
CA GLU A 67 -2.66 23.03 -31.48
C GLU A 67 -2.68 23.63 -30.09
N ALA A 68 -3.72 23.32 -29.29
CA ALA A 68 -3.81 23.74 -27.90
C ALA A 68 -2.92 22.90 -26.96
N LYS A 69 -2.35 21.79 -27.45
CA LYS A 69 -1.61 20.77 -26.68
C LYS A 69 -2.43 20.23 -25.49
N VAL A 70 -3.65 19.79 -25.76
CA VAL A 70 -4.58 19.26 -24.75
C VAL A 70 -5.05 17.86 -25.10
N LEU A 71 -4.96 16.95 -24.14
CA LEU A 71 -5.61 15.65 -24.15
C LEU A 71 -6.98 15.78 -23.49
N ASN A 72 -8.03 15.38 -24.18
CA ASN A 72 -9.37 15.23 -23.61
C ASN A 72 -9.60 13.74 -23.39
N VAL A 73 -9.61 13.31 -22.12
CA VAL A 73 -9.83 11.92 -21.72
C VAL A 73 -11.25 11.76 -21.21
N SER A 74 -11.89 10.64 -21.51
CA SER A 74 -13.21 10.31 -20.95
C SER A 74 -13.34 8.83 -20.67
N ASN A 75 -14.05 8.49 -19.60
CA ASN A 75 -14.48 7.12 -19.31
C ASN A 75 -15.86 6.84 -19.91
N ASP A 76 -16.22 7.48 -21.03
CA ASP A 76 -17.55 7.32 -21.61
C ASP A 76 -17.80 5.85 -21.98
N GLY A 77 -18.94 5.32 -21.55
CA GLY A 77 -19.28 3.91 -21.70
C GLY A 77 -18.46 2.93 -20.84
N ALA A 78 -17.60 3.40 -19.93
CA ALA A 78 -16.85 2.52 -19.04
C ALA A 78 -17.78 1.78 -18.08
N GLU A 79 -17.49 0.49 -17.91
CA GLU A 79 -18.19 -0.42 -17.00
C GLU A 79 -17.23 -0.85 -15.89
N GLU A 80 -17.77 -1.03 -14.69
CA GLU A 80 -17.01 -1.53 -13.54
C GLU A 80 -17.90 -2.46 -12.74
N GLU A 81 -17.32 -3.53 -12.19
CA GLU A 81 -18.05 -4.51 -11.41
C GLU A 81 -18.07 -4.12 -9.93
N TYR A 82 -19.22 -4.33 -9.30
CA TYR A 82 -19.46 -3.97 -7.92
C TYR A 82 -20.23 -5.07 -7.21
N CYS A 83 -19.94 -5.26 -5.92
CA CYS A 83 -20.86 -5.92 -5.02
C CYS A 83 -21.91 -4.90 -4.52
N VAL A 84 -23.11 -4.94 -5.08
CA VAL A 84 -24.19 -3.96 -4.82
C VAL A 84 -25.12 -4.46 -3.73
N ALA A 85 -25.44 -3.59 -2.77
CA ALA A 85 -26.41 -3.88 -1.71
C ALA A 85 -27.85 -3.63 -2.20
N GLU A 86 -28.72 -4.64 -2.07
CA GLU A 86 -30.13 -4.60 -2.45
C GLU A 86 -31.01 -5.13 -1.29
N GLY A 87 -31.43 -4.22 -0.41
CA GLY A 87 -32.09 -4.62 0.84
C GLY A 87 -31.11 -5.38 1.73
N ASP A 88 -31.49 -6.60 2.13
CA ASP A 88 -30.67 -7.49 2.96
C ASP A 88 -29.75 -8.43 2.14
N ASN A 89 -29.70 -8.27 0.82
CA ASN A 89 -28.91 -9.09 -0.09
C ASN A 89 -27.79 -8.30 -0.76
N PHE A 90 -26.80 -9.04 -1.26
CA PHE A 90 -25.67 -8.52 -2.02
C PHE A 90 -25.59 -9.23 -3.37
N LYS A 91 -25.35 -8.47 -4.44
CA LYS A 91 -25.23 -9.02 -5.80
C LYS A 91 -24.06 -8.41 -6.54
N TRP A 92 -23.29 -9.27 -7.19
CA TRP A 92 -22.26 -8.85 -8.13
C TRP A 92 -22.91 -8.28 -9.39
N LYS A 93 -22.57 -7.05 -9.76
CA LYS A 93 -23.15 -6.34 -10.91
C LYS A 93 -22.12 -5.53 -11.65
N THR A 94 -22.20 -5.56 -12.97
CA THR A 94 -21.53 -4.61 -13.85
C THR A 94 -22.35 -3.32 -13.94
N ILE A 95 -21.76 -2.19 -13.55
CA ILE A 95 -22.40 -0.87 -13.56
C ILE A 95 -21.68 0.04 -14.54
N LYS A 96 -22.46 0.70 -15.41
CA LYS A 96 -21.95 1.77 -16.29
C LYS A 96 -21.67 3.02 -15.48
N LYS A 97 -20.42 3.47 -15.50
CA LYS A 97 -19.97 4.64 -14.75
C LYS A 97 -20.55 5.91 -15.37
N LYS A 98 -20.81 6.90 -14.52
CA LYS A 98 -21.03 8.28 -14.97
C LYS A 98 -19.85 8.74 -15.82
N THR A 99 -20.17 9.32 -16.98
CA THR A 99 -19.18 9.91 -17.87
C THR A 99 -18.54 11.10 -17.17
N ASN A 100 -17.26 10.93 -16.87
CA ASN A 100 -16.33 11.92 -16.38
C ASN A 100 -15.32 12.17 -17.48
N SER A 101 -15.20 13.43 -17.87
CA SER A 101 -14.18 13.88 -18.81
C SER A 101 -13.12 14.69 -18.07
N GLY A 102 -11.86 14.39 -18.34
CA GLY A 102 -10.71 15.15 -17.88
C GLY A 102 -10.06 15.90 -19.03
N LYS A 103 -9.38 17.00 -18.69
CA LYS A 103 -8.46 17.69 -19.60
C LYS A 103 -7.07 17.62 -19.02
N ILE A 104 -6.09 17.32 -19.87
CA ILE A 104 -4.69 17.25 -19.49
C ILE A 104 -3.92 18.09 -20.51
N LYS A 105 -3.27 19.16 -20.06
CA LYS A 105 -2.34 19.90 -20.91
C LYS A 105 -1.03 19.12 -20.97
N TYR A 106 -0.40 19.07 -22.14
CA TYR A 106 0.88 18.41 -22.29
C TYR A 106 1.93 19.30 -22.94
N GLU A 107 3.20 19.02 -22.63
CA GLU A 107 4.33 19.61 -23.33
C GLU A 107 5.55 18.69 -23.32
N PHE A 108 6.56 19.08 -24.09
CA PHE A 108 7.80 18.34 -24.20
C PHE A 108 8.97 19.21 -23.75
N THR A 109 9.77 18.67 -22.85
CA THR A 109 11.07 19.23 -22.46
C THR A 109 12.13 18.21 -22.85
N GLY A 110 12.72 18.39 -24.04
CA GLY A 110 13.56 17.38 -24.67
C GLY A 110 12.78 16.10 -24.99
N ASP A 111 13.22 14.97 -24.46
CA ASP A 111 12.58 13.67 -24.60
C ASP A 111 11.55 13.35 -23.50
N THR A 112 11.35 14.28 -22.56
CA THR A 112 10.40 14.13 -21.45
C THR A 112 9.05 14.70 -21.83
N LEU A 113 7.99 13.93 -21.59
CA LEU A 113 6.61 14.39 -21.65
C LEU A 113 6.20 14.91 -20.27
N ILE A 114 5.58 16.09 -20.23
CA ILE A 114 5.04 16.66 -18.99
C ILE A 114 3.52 16.76 -19.14
N LEU A 115 2.78 16.30 -18.12
CA LEU A 115 1.32 16.32 -18.09
C LEU A 115 0.80 17.16 -16.92
N TYR A 116 -0.07 18.13 -17.20
CA TYR A 116 -0.71 18.99 -16.20
C TYR A 116 -2.21 18.71 -16.16
N GLU A 117 -2.72 18.33 -14.99
CA GLU A 117 -4.14 18.04 -14.84
C GLU A 117 -4.97 19.32 -14.74
N TRP A 118 -6.17 19.31 -15.33
CA TRP A 118 -7.14 20.39 -15.17
C TRP A 118 -7.89 20.26 -13.84
N LEU A 119 -7.78 21.28 -13.00
CA LEU A 119 -8.49 21.39 -11.74
C LEU A 119 -9.84 22.08 -11.96
N GLN A 120 -10.94 21.34 -11.76
CA GLN A 120 -12.29 21.88 -11.95
C GLN A 120 -12.63 23.02 -10.98
N GLU A 121 -12.09 22.98 -9.76
CA GLU A 121 -12.36 23.96 -8.71
C GLU A 121 -11.75 25.33 -9.04
N SER A 122 -10.48 25.35 -9.43
CA SER A 122 -9.77 26.58 -9.82
C SER A 122 -10.00 26.99 -11.27
N LYS A 123 -10.53 26.07 -12.10
CA LYS A 123 -10.67 26.23 -13.55
C LYS A 123 -9.32 26.59 -14.20
N ALA A 124 -8.27 25.91 -13.76
CA ALA A 124 -6.91 26.08 -14.24
C ALA A 124 -6.19 24.73 -14.29
N TYR A 125 -5.11 24.66 -15.07
CA TYR A 125 -4.19 23.52 -14.99
C TYR A 125 -3.34 23.62 -13.72
N GLN A 126 -2.92 22.48 -13.20
CA GLN A 126 -1.92 22.43 -12.13
C GLN A 126 -0.63 23.15 -12.58
N GLN A 127 0.00 23.84 -11.63
CA GLN A 127 1.30 24.48 -11.84
C GLN A 127 2.42 23.44 -12.01
N HIS A 128 2.35 22.37 -11.20
CA HIS A 128 3.27 21.24 -11.24
C HIS A 128 2.71 20.14 -12.14
N GLY A 129 3.49 19.72 -13.14
CA GLY A 129 3.16 18.64 -14.06
C GLY A 129 3.90 17.36 -13.72
N ALA A 130 3.26 16.21 -13.92
CA ALA A 130 3.90 14.91 -13.82
C ALA A 130 4.89 14.73 -14.98
N MET A 131 6.10 14.27 -14.70
CA MET A 131 7.12 14.02 -15.72
C MET A 131 7.13 12.55 -16.14
N LEU A 132 7.28 12.29 -17.44
CA LEU A 132 7.25 10.96 -18.00
C LEU A 132 8.33 10.74 -19.06
N VAL A 133 8.89 9.52 -19.08
CA VAL A 133 9.97 9.10 -20.00
C VAL A 133 9.62 7.80 -20.74
N GLY A 134 10.38 7.47 -21.79
CA GLY A 134 10.28 6.20 -22.53
C GLY A 134 9.56 6.28 -23.89
N GLY A 135 8.90 7.39 -24.18
CA GLY A 135 8.39 7.69 -25.52
C GLY A 135 9.46 8.34 -26.42
N LYS A 136 9.02 8.87 -27.57
CA LYS A 136 9.88 9.66 -28.46
C LYS A 136 9.57 11.15 -28.28
N GLY A 137 10.57 11.97 -27.95
CA GLY A 137 10.42 13.41 -27.80
C GLY A 137 9.68 14.06 -28.97
N GLY A 138 8.75 14.96 -28.65
CA GLY A 138 7.90 15.64 -29.64
C GLY A 138 6.78 14.81 -30.25
N ASN A 139 6.67 13.51 -29.94
CA ASN A 139 5.57 12.65 -30.37
C ASN A 139 4.76 12.17 -29.18
N ILE A 140 3.53 12.65 -29.05
CA ILE A 140 2.65 12.30 -27.91
C ILE A 140 2.29 10.81 -27.88
N TYR A 141 2.28 10.13 -29.03
CA TYR A 141 1.94 8.72 -29.11
C TYR A 141 3.10 7.83 -28.67
N GLY A 142 2.81 6.86 -27.81
CA GLY A 142 3.81 5.95 -27.26
C GLY A 142 3.46 5.47 -25.87
N THR A 143 4.41 4.76 -25.26
CA THR A 143 4.35 4.37 -23.85
C THR A 143 5.25 5.30 -23.06
N TRP A 144 4.68 5.92 -22.03
CA TRP A 144 5.30 6.90 -21.16
C TRP A 144 5.26 6.39 -19.73
N THR A 145 6.36 6.43 -19.01
CA THR A 145 6.44 5.97 -17.62
C THR A 145 6.70 7.16 -16.73
N ILE A 146 5.89 7.31 -15.68
CA ILE A 146 6.08 8.37 -14.69
C ILE A 146 7.42 8.19 -13.99
N ILE A 147 8.10 9.30 -13.72
CA ILE A 147 9.27 9.36 -12.83
C ILE A 147 8.88 10.15 -11.58
N PRO A 148 9.54 9.93 -10.42
CA PRO A 148 9.25 10.64 -9.17
C PRO A 148 9.79 12.08 -9.19
N CYS A 149 9.41 12.81 -10.24
CA CYS A 149 9.74 14.20 -10.45
C CYS A 149 8.52 14.93 -10.97
N THR A 150 8.38 16.17 -10.54
CA THR A 150 7.42 17.12 -11.07
C THR A 150 8.14 18.29 -11.71
N TYR A 151 7.49 18.91 -12.69
CA TYR A 151 8.01 20.10 -13.34
C TYR A 151 7.10 21.29 -13.06
N ASP A 152 7.67 22.39 -12.58
CA ASP A 152 6.96 23.65 -12.35
C ASP A 152 6.98 24.50 -13.62
N SER A 153 5.80 24.74 -14.17
CA SER A 153 5.64 25.50 -15.41
C SER A 153 5.88 27.01 -15.29
N GLU A 154 5.84 27.57 -14.08
CA GLU A 154 6.09 29.00 -13.85
C GLU A 154 7.57 29.29 -13.58
N GLU A 155 8.23 28.43 -12.79
CA GLU A 155 9.65 28.57 -12.46
C GLU A 155 10.57 27.89 -13.48
N GLU A 156 10.01 27.04 -14.35
CA GLU A 156 10.74 26.19 -15.30
C GLU A 156 11.73 25.22 -14.63
N GLU A 157 11.46 24.83 -13.39
CA GLU A 157 12.31 23.97 -12.56
C GLU A 157 11.74 22.54 -12.41
N THR A 158 12.64 21.59 -12.18
CA THR A 158 12.30 20.20 -11.87
C THR A 158 12.54 19.91 -10.41
N TYR A 159 11.54 19.33 -9.75
CA TYR A 159 11.63 18.86 -8.37
C TYR A 159 11.48 17.35 -8.36
N CYS A 160 12.52 16.65 -7.94
CA CYS A 160 12.49 15.20 -7.74
C CYS A 160 12.47 14.93 -6.24
N ASP A 161 11.56 14.06 -5.81
CA ASP A 161 11.50 13.63 -4.42
C ASP A 161 12.48 12.45 -4.25
N GLU A 162 13.57 12.68 -3.51
CA GLU A 162 14.56 11.63 -3.20
C GLU A 162 14.06 10.70 -2.08
N ASP A 163 13.05 11.12 -1.31
CA ASP A 163 12.54 10.40 -0.14
C ASP A 163 11.31 9.51 -0.46
N GLU A 164 10.79 9.54 -1.70
CA GLU A 164 9.67 8.70 -2.17
C GLU A 164 10.08 7.24 -2.54
N GLU A 165 11.18 6.71 -1.99
CA GLU A 165 11.54 5.28 -2.19
C GLU A 165 10.50 4.32 -1.57
N GLU A 166 9.68 4.76 -0.62
CA GLU A 166 8.61 3.95 -0.04
C GLU A 166 7.32 3.95 -0.88
N GLY A 167 7.26 3.04 -1.85
CA GLY A 167 6.00 2.62 -2.47
C GLY A 167 5.68 3.22 -3.83
N LEU A 168 6.69 3.41 -4.68
CA LEU A 168 6.52 3.85 -6.07
C LEU A 168 5.52 2.97 -6.83
N ILE A 169 4.30 3.48 -7.03
CA ILE A 169 3.42 2.95 -8.05
C ILE A 169 4.05 3.34 -9.40
N GLN A 170 4.78 2.41 -10.03
CA GLN A 170 5.23 2.62 -11.39
C GLN A 170 4.01 2.68 -12.31
N SER A 171 3.64 3.89 -12.65
CA SER A 171 2.52 4.17 -13.54
C SER A 171 3.07 4.39 -14.94
N SER A 172 2.59 3.60 -15.90
CA SER A 172 2.84 3.87 -17.31
C SER A 172 1.55 4.17 -18.06
N PHE A 173 1.67 5.01 -19.07
CA PHE A 173 0.58 5.50 -19.88
C PHE A 173 0.87 5.14 -21.32
N THR A 174 -0.04 4.43 -21.97
CA THR A 174 -0.01 4.22 -23.42
C THR A 174 -0.98 5.19 -24.06
N ILE A 175 -0.44 6.11 -24.86
CA ILE A 175 -1.21 7.11 -25.60
C ILE A 175 -1.21 6.71 -27.08
N SER A 176 -2.42 6.58 -27.63
CA SER A 176 -2.69 6.28 -29.04
C SER A 176 -3.69 7.28 -29.60
N GLU A 177 -4.14 7.12 -30.85
CA GLU A 177 -4.96 8.15 -31.52
C GLU A 177 -6.29 8.43 -30.82
N ASP A 178 -6.95 7.39 -30.32
CA ASP A 178 -8.29 7.42 -29.74
C ASP A 178 -8.35 6.84 -28.32
N LYS A 179 -7.20 6.39 -27.79
CA LYS A 179 -7.14 5.68 -26.52
C LYS A 179 -5.99 6.16 -25.64
N PHE A 180 -6.33 6.37 -24.37
CA PHE A 180 -5.42 6.60 -23.25
C PHE A 180 -5.53 5.43 -22.29
N ALA A 181 -4.47 4.63 -22.16
CA ALA A 181 -4.44 3.50 -21.23
C ALA A 181 -3.44 3.78 -20.11
N ARG A 182 -3.88 3.67 -18.87
CA ARG A 182 -3.02 3.72 -17.69
C ARG A 182 -2.79 2.29 -17.19
N LYS A 183 -1.53 1.93 -17.04
CA LYS A 183 -1.05 0.72 -16.39
C LYS A 183 -0.48 1.12 -15.04
N LEU A 184 -1.12 0.70 -13.95
CA LEU A 184 -0.56 0.80 -12.62
C LEU A 184 0.15 -0.52 -12.33
N ALA A 185 1.48 -0.49 -12.33
CA ALA A 185 2.28 -1.56 -11.74
C ALA A 185 2.62 -1.10 -10.32
N GLY A 186 1.92 -1.63 -9.33
CA GLY A 186 2.31 -1.41 -7.95
C GLY A 186 3.69 -2.02 -7.74
N ILE A 187 4.74 -1.20 -7.71
CA ILE A 187 5.99 -1.53 -7.02
C ILE A 187 5.81 -1.02 -5.60
N TYR A 188 4.79 -1.54 -4.92
CA TYR A 188 4.90 -1.55 -3.48
C TYR A 188 6.04 -2.50 -3.20
N LEU A 189 7.05 -2.00 -2.49
CA LEU A 189 7.89 -2.84 -1.65
C LEU A 189 6.87 -3.71 -0.93
N ASN A 190 6.72 -4.96 -1.37
CA ASN A 190 5.98 -5.98 -0.66
C ASN A 190 6.63 -5.94 0.71
N LYS A 191 6.05 -5.20 1.68
CA LYS A 191 6.77 -4.85 2.90
C LYS A 191 7.10 -6.19 3.48
N SER A 192 8.39 -6.54 3.43
CA SER A 192 8.79 -7.85 3.86
C SER A 192 8.47 -7.86 5.33
N LEU A 193 7.63 -8.80 5.74
CA LEU A 193 7.25 -8.96 7.13
C LEU A 193 8.48 -8.77 8.03
N ASN A 194 8.44 -7.75 8.87
CA ASN A 194 9.49 -7.46 9.84
C ASN A 194 8.84 -7.31 11.21
N TYR A 195 8.49 -8.45 11.83
CA TYR A 195 7.92 -8.50 13.17
C TYR A 195 8.70 -7.68 14.21
N PRO A 196 10.06 -7.70 14.25
CA PRO A 196 10.85 -6.91 15.18
C PRO A 196 10.51 -5.41 15.26
N THR A 197 10.20 -4.80 14.11
CA THR A 197 9.89 -3.37 13.97
C THR A 197 8.38 -3.08 13.84
N SER A 198 7.55 -4.13 13.92
CA SER A 198 6.10 -4.00 13.78
C SER A 198 5.46 -3.32 14.99
N ASN A 199 4.42 -2.53 14.74
CA ASN A 199 3.60 -1.94 15.80
C ASN A 199 2.91 -3.01 16.65
N PHE A 200 2.59 -4.18 16.06
CA PHE A 200 2.06 -5.34 16.77
C PHE A 200 2.96 -5.74 17.94
N ARG A 201 4.26 -5.99 17.68
CA ARG A 201 5.21 -6.43 18.73
C ARG A 201 5.28 -5.43 19.88
N ARG A 202 5.38 -4.14 19.54
CA ARG A 202 5.43 -3.04 20.52
C ARG A 202 4.20 -3.02 21.41
N LEU A 203 3.01 -3.03 20.80
CA LEU A 203 1.74 -3.00 21.53
C LEU A 203 1.54 -4.25 22.39
N PHE A 204 1.93 -5.43 21.89
CA PHE A 204 1.85 -6.67 22.66
C PHE A 204 2.75 -6.64 23.89
N ASN A 205 4.01 -6.22 23.73
CA ASN A 205 4.93 -6.08 24.86
C ASN A 205 4.49 -4.99 25.84
N HIS A 206 3.92 -3.89 25.32
CA HIS A 206 3.33 -2.85 26.16
C HIS A 206 2.18 -3.38 27.01
N TYR A 207 1.24 -4.13 26.41
CA TYR A 207 0.15 -4.79 27.11
C TYR A 207 0.64 -5.70 28.24
N LEU A 208 1.65 -6.54 27.97
CA LEU A 208 2.24 -7.40 29.02
C LEU A 208 2.88 -6.58 30.16
N SER A 209 3.46 -5.42 29.86
CA SER A 209 4.17 -4.60 30.86
C SER A 209 3.26 -3.68 31.70
N LYS A 210 2.12 -3.23 31.14
CA LYS A 210 1.20 -2.26 31.76
C LYS A 210 -0.10 -2.89 32.23
N GLY A 211 -0.41 -4.10 31.78
CA GLY A 211 -1.63 -4.82 32.08
C GLY A 211 -2.84 -4.34 31.28
N PRO A 212 -4.08 -4.67 31.73
CA PRO A 212 -5.33 -4.52 30.97
C PRO A 212 -5.72 -3.06 30.63
N GLY A 213 -4.92 -2.07 31.01
CA GLY A 213 -5.04 -0.69 30.52
C GLY A 213 -4.29 -0.41 29.20
N GLY A 214 -3.52 -1.38 28.69
CA GLY A 214 -2.91 -1.32 27.35
C GLY A 214 -3.77 -2.01 26.31
N ASP A 215 -3.91 -1.42 25.12
CA ASP A 215 -4.65 -2.03 24.01
C ASP A 215 -3.86 -3.23 23.45
N LEU A 216 -4.47 -4.42 23.46
CA LEU A 216 -3.94 -5.58 22.77
C LEU A 216 -3.97 -5.34 21.25
N PRO A 217 -2.88 -5.62 20.52
CA PRO A 217 -2.84 -5.33 19.09
C PRO A 217 -3.79 -6.23 18.30
N THR A 218 -4.35 -5.65 17.23
CA THR A 218 -4.96 -6.43 16.15
C THR A 218 -3.87 -6.90 15.19
N ALA A 219 -4.08 -7.99 14.45
CA ALA A 219 -3.09 -8.42 13.44
C ALA A 219 -2.84 -7.38 12.33
N ASN A 220 -3.73 -6.39 12.14
CA ASN A 220 -3.48 -5.24 11.26
C ASN A 220 -2.25 -4.42 11.66
N GLU A 221 -1.87 -4.43 12.95
CA GLU A 221 -0.71 -3.69 13.44
C GLU A 221 0.64 -4.27 12.95
N LEU A 222 0.61 -5.38 12.21
CA LEU A 222 1.79 -5.91 11.51
C LEU A 222 2.15 -5.12 10.25
N PHE A 223 1.20 -4.44 9.63
CA PHE A 223 1.43 -3.64 8.41
C PHE A 223 1.97 -2.24 8.72
N HIS A 224 2.04 -1.88 10.00
CA HIS A 224 2.49 -0.57 10.46
C HIS A 224 3.82 -0.72 11.17
N GLU A 225 4.81 0.06 10.72
CA GLU A 225 6.07 0.22 11.45
C GLU A 225 5.85 1.10 12.67
N SER A 226 6.55 0.78 13.76
CA SER A 226 6.54 1.67 14.92
C SER A 226 7.34 2.93 14.59
N VAL A 227 6.70 4.10 14.61
CA VAL A 227 7.32 5.44 14.39
C VAL A 227 8.30 5.83 15.51
N TYR A 228 8.45 5.00 16.55
CA TYR A 228 9.37 5.24 17.65
C TYR A 228 10.59 4.32 17.51
N ASP A 229 11.79 4.92 17.56
CA ASP A 229 13.14 4.32 17.56
C ASP A 229 13.40 3.43 18.79
N ASP A 230 12.52 2.47 19.02
CA ASP A 230 12.51 1.60 20.18
C ASP A 230 13.02 0.20 19.82
N GLU A 231 13.85 0.07 18.77
CA GLU A 231 14.59 -1.18 18.46
C GLU A 231 15.37 -1.70 19.68
N ASN A 232 15.69 -0.81 20.63
CA ASN A 232 16.36 -1.11 21.90
C ASN A 232 15.48 -0.95 23.15
N SER A 233 14.14 -0.83 23.02
CA SER A 233 13.27 -0.79 24.20
C SER A 233 13.34 -2.11 24.96
N THR A 234 14.06 -2.11 26.07
CA THR A 234 14.01 -3.19 27.04
C THR A 234 12.66 -3.10 27.75
N PHE A 235 11.73 -3.99 27.38
CA PHE A 235 10.49 -4.14 28.12
C PHE A 235 10.78 -4.82 29.47
N ASP A 236 10.55 -4.09 30.57
CA ASP A 236 10.73 -4.63 31.91
C ASP A 236 10.01 -5.98 32.07
N GLY A 237 10.72 -6.96 32.64
CA GLY A 237 10.14 -8.29 32.89
C GLY A 237 10.01 -9.19 31.65
N ILE A 238 10.62 -8.81 30.52
CA ILE A 238 10.70 -9.64 29.30
C ILE A 238 12.16 -10.04 29.04
N THR A 239 12.40 -11.34 28.86
CA THR A 239 13.69 -11.90 28.44
C THR A 239 13.56 -12.60 27.09
N ILE A 240 14.06 -11.98 26.03
CA ILE A 240 14.02 -12.51 24.66
C ILE A 240 14.93 -13.75 24.57
N LYS A 241 14.42 -14.83 23.97
CA LYS A 241 15.18 -16.05 23.67
C LYS A 241 15.54 -16.13 22.20
N GLU A 242 14.56 -15.85 21.35
CA GLU A 242 14.69 -15.89 19.89
C GLU A 242 13.87 -14.77 19.29
N LEU A 243 14.41 -14.10 18.27
CA LEU A 243 13.73 -13.06 17.51
C LEU A 243 14.03 -13.27 16.03
N SER A 244 12.99 -13.22 15.21
CA SER A 244 13.08 -13.42 13.76
C SER A 244 12.13 -12.46 13.05
N ALA A 245 12.28 -12.34 11.73
CA ALA A 245 11.37 -11.54 10.90
C ALA A 245 9.88 -11.96 11.07
N SER A 246 9.60 -13.21 11.39
CA SER A 246 8.25 -13.79 11.48
C SER A 246 7.75 -14.05 12.89
N GLY A 247 8.43 -13.60 13.94
CA GLY A 247 8.01 -13.89 15.31
C GLY A 247 9.11 -13.81 16.36
N GLU A 248 8.75 -14.16 17.59
CA GLU A 248 9.60 -14.05 18.78
C GLU A 248 9.24 -15.09 19.83
N THR A 249 10.25 -15.64 20.49
CA THR A 249 10.10 -16.45 21.70
C THR A 249 10.76 -15.74 22.86
N PHE A 250 10.04 -15.55 23.96
CA PHE A 250 10.55 -14.85 25.13
C PHE A 250 9.97 -15.39 26.44
N ILE A 251 10.57 -15.00 27.56
CA ILE A 251 10.09 -15.31 28.91
C ILE A 251 9.53 -14.03 29.55
N SER A 252 8.33 -14.11 30.10
CA SER A 252 7.75 -13.04 30.91
C SER A 252 6.92 -13.62 32.05
N GLY A 253 7.04 -13.07 33.27
CA GLY A 253 6.38 -13.61 34.47
C GLY A 253 6.70 -15.09 34.73
N GLY A 254 7.89 -15.55 34.36
CA GLY A 254 8.30 -16.96 34.46
C GLY A 254 7.64 -17.91 33.44
N LYS A 255 6.85 -17.40 32.50
CA LYS A 255 6.17 -18.15 31.44
C LYS A 255 6.89 -17.99 30.11
N THR A 256 6.91 -19.05 29.31
CA THR A 256 7.42 -18.98 27.94
C THR A 256 6.29 -18.57 27.01
N ILE A 257 6.50 -17.49 26.27
CA ILE A 257 5.57 -16.94 25.28
C ILE A 257 6.21 -17.09 23.90
N ILE A 258 5.45 -17.62 22.94
CA ILE A 258 5.87 -17.79 21.54
C ILE A 258 4.88 -17.03 20.67
N VAL A 259 5.37 -16.08 19.90
CA VAL A 259 4.60 -15.33 18.90
C VAL A 259 5.05 -15.77 17.52
N ASN A 260 4.13 -16.25 16.68
CA ASN A 260 4.39 -16.54 15.28
C ASN A 260 3.43 -15.78 14.39
N VAL A 261 3.96 -15.09 13.39
CA VAL A 261 3.21 -14.51 12.29
C VAL A 261 3.05 -15.56 11.19
N LEU A 262 1.80 -15.82 10.82
CA LEU A 262 1.37 -16.74 9.79
C LEU A 262 0.68 -15.94 8.68
N ASN A 263 0.80 -16.40 7.43
CA ASN A 263 0.03 -15.89 6.29
C ASN A 263 0.01 -14.35 6.18
N PHE A 264 1.19 -13.74 6.13
CA PHE A 264 1.33 -12.30 5.88
C PHE A 264 1.30 -12.02 4.37
N GLU A 265 0.27 -11.33 3.91
CA GLU A 265 0.12 -10.83 2.55
C GLU A 265 -0.20 -9.34 2.64
N ASP A 266 0.71 -8.52 2.14
CA ASP A 266 0.52 -7.09 1.98
C ASP A 266 0.50 -6.77 0.48
N ASN A 267 -0.68 -6.52 -0.07
CA ASN A 267 -0.80 -5.94 -1.39
C ASN A 267 -1.73 -4.72 -1.35
N PHE A 268 -1.55 -3.81 -2.30
CA PHE A 268 -2.21 -2.48 -2.37
C PHE A 268 -3.72 -2.48 -2.06
N GLN A 269 -4.43 -3.54 -2.42
CA GLN A 269 -5.87 -3.65 -2.24
C GLN A 269 -6.26 -4.66 -1.17
N ASN A 270 -5.37 -5.58 -0.80
CA ASN A 270 -5.71 -6.69 0.06
C ASN A 270 -4.62 -6.94 1.09
N TRP A 271 -5.03 -6.97 2.36
CA TRP A 271 -4.18 -7.23 3.50
C TRP A 271 -4.66 -8.47 4.19
N LYS A 272 -3.76 -9.40 4.45
CA LYS A 272 -4.03 -10.60 5.24
C LYS A 272 -2.88 -10.85 6.18
N ALA A 273 -3.20 -11.06 7.45
CA ALA A 273 -2.23 -11.44 8.45
C ALA A 273 -2.89 -12.35 9.47
N SER A 274 -2.13 -13.31 9.97
CA SER A 274 -2.53 -14.14 11.10
C SER A 274 -1.39 -14.15 12.11
N VAL A 275 -1.70 -14.04 13.40
CA VAL A 275 -0.72 -14.16 14.47
C VAL A 275 -1.18 -15.22 15.43
N THR A 276 -0.27 -16.10 15.82
CA THR A 276 -0.50 -17.03 16.92
C THR A 276 0.34 -16.63 18.10
N ILE A 277 -0.26 -16.62 19.29
CA ILE A 277 0.43 -16.41 20.56
C ILE A 277 0.21 -17.66 21.39
N SER A 278 1.31 -18.30 21.78
CA SER A 278 1.29 -19.49 22.62
C SER A 278 1.90 -19.22 23.99
N VAL A 279 1.18 -19.58 25.05
CA VAL A 279 1.62 -19.48 26.44
C VAL A 279 1.49 -20.86 27.07
N ASP A 280 2.60 -21.44 27.53
CA ASP A 280 2.65 -22.80 28.11
C ASP A 280 1.94 -23.87 27.25
N GLY A 281 2.05 -23.75 25.92
CA GLY A 281 1.48 -24.71 24.97
C GLY A 281 0.00 -24.52 24.63
N LYS A 282 -0.69 -23.53 25.20
CA LYS A 282 -2.01 -23.07 24.73
C LYS A 282 -1.84 -21.96 23.71
N THR A 283 -2.53 -22.04 22.58
CA THR A 283 -2.36 -21.12 21.45
C THR A 283 -3.64 -20.35 21.15
N CYS A 284 -3.52 -19.04 21.02
CA CYS A 284 -4.57 -18.12 20.57
C CYS A 284 -4.22 -17.54 19.21
N GLN A 285 -5.21 -17.36 18.34
CA GLN A 285 -5.02 -16.91 16.96
C GLN A 285 -5.74 -15.59 16.70
N ASN A 286 -5.04 -14.62 16.14
CA ASN A 286 -5.51 -13.29 15.73
C ASN A 286 -5.41 -13.18 14.21
N ASP A 287 -6.54 -13.26 13.54
CA ASP A 287 -6.67 -13.18 12.09
C ASP A 287 -7.18 -11.79 11.68
N TYR A 288 -6.61 -11.27 10.60
CA TYR A 288 -7.04 -10.07 9.95
C TYR A 288 -7.03 -10.25 8.44
N GLU A 289 -8.14 -9.86 7.81
CA GLU A 289 -8.26 -9.79 6.36
C GLU A 289 -9.00 -8.50 5.97
N SER A 290 -8.48 -7.77 5.00
CA SER A 290 -9.11 -6.58 4.42
C SER A 290 -8.94 -6.60 2.92
N TYR A 291 -10.02 -6.41 2.15
CA TYR A 291 -10.00 -6.32 0.69
C TYR A 291 -10.75 -5.06 0.25
N TYR A 292 -10.09 -4.18 -0.47
CA TYR A 292 -10.69 -3.05 -1.21
C TYR A 292 -11.14 -3.47 -2.61
N ASP A 293 -10.45 -4.46 -3.20
CA ASP A 293 -10.87 -5.04 -4.46
C ASP A 293 -11.78 -6.24 -4.20
N MET A 294 -13.08 -5.95 -4.15
CA MET A 294 -14.08 -6.96 -3.95
C MET A 294 -14.05 -7.96 -5.10
N THR A 295 -14.27 -9.23 -4.77
CA THR A 295 -14.47 -10.28 -5.77
C THR A 295 -15.88 -10.82 -5.65
N GLU A 296 -16.40 -11.41 -6.73
CA GLU A 296 -17.71 -12.05 -6.71
C GLU A 296 -17.86 -13.08 -5.57
N SER A 297 -16.79 -13.85 -5.29
CA SER A 297 -16.79 -14.83 -4.19
C SER A 297 -16.97 -14.24 -2.79
N LEU A 298 -16.62 -12.96 -2.62
CA LEU A 298 -16.80 -12.22 -1.38
C LEU A 298 -18.10 -11.42 -1.37
N CYS A 299 -18.95 -11.48 -2.40
CA CYS A 299 -20.22 -10.75 -2.49
C CYS A 299 -21.41 -11.63 -2.07
N ASP A 300 -21.54 -11.88 -0.78
CA ASP A 300 -22.51 -12.81 -0.18
C ASP A 300 -23.04 -12.23 1.13
N ALA A 301 -24.34 -12.33 1.37
CA ALA A 301 -24.99 -11.81 2.58
C ALA A 301 -24.42 -12.38 3.88
N LYS A 302 -23.81 -13.57 3.88
CA LYS A 302 -23.17 -14.14 5.08
C LYS A 302 -21.98 -13.32 5.59
N TYR A 303 -21.45 -12.41 4.77
CA TYR A 303 -20.34 -11.52 5.12
C TYR A 303 -20.79 -10.09 5.40
N SER A 304 -22.10 -9.83 5.53
CA SER A 304 -22.63 -8.47 5.66
C SER A 304 -22.05 -7.68 6.84
N GLU A 305 -21.74 -8.37 7.94
CA GLU A 305 -21.12 -7.77 9.14
C GLU A 305 -19.65 -7.35 8.90
N ASN A 306 -19.03 -7.86 7.84
CA ASN A 306 -17.66 -7.54 7.44
C ASN A 306 -17.60 -6.45 6.36
N TYR A 307 -18.72 -5.88 5.91
CA TYR A 307 -18.72 -4.90 4.83
C TYR A 307 -18.74 -3.45 5.33
N SER A 308 -17.89 -2.62 4.72
CA SER A 308 -18.08 -1.17 4.67
C SER A 308 -18.82 -0.83 3.38
N LEU A 309 -19.90 -0.04 3.49
CA LEU A 309 -20.68 0.39 2.33
C LEU A 309 -20.31 1.79 1.87
N GLY A 310 -20.06 1.94 0.58
CA GLY A 310 -19.96 3.21 -0.12
C GLY A 310 -21.24 3.53 -0.91
N THR A 311 -21.31 4.75 -1.43
CA THR A 311 -22.36 5.16 -2.38
C THR A 311 -21.72 5.71 -3.64
N LYS A 312 -22.24 5.32 -4.80
CA LYS A 312 -21.82 5.82 -6.12
C LYS A 312 -23.05 6.13 -6.97
N THR A 313 -22.86 6.88 -8.04
CA THR A 313 -23.90 7.21 -9.03
C THR A 313 -23.56 6.54 -10.36
N ASP A 314 -24.54 5.88 -10.98
CA ASP A 314 -24.42 5.30 -12.32
C ASP A 314 -24.48 6.37 -13.43
N LYS A 315 -24.39 5.94 -14.69
CA LYS A 315 -24.48 6.83 -15.86
C LYS A 315 -25.81 7.59 -15.99
N ASP A 316 -26.89 7.04 -15.45
CA ASP A 316 -28.24 7.59 -15.57
C ASP A 316 -28.57 8.51 -14.38
N GLY A 317 -27.63 8.70 -13.44
CA GLY A 317 -27.80 9.54 -12.28
C GLY A 317 -28.40 8.82 -11.08
N ASN A 318 -28.59 7.50 -11.13
CA ASN A 318 -29.13 6.74 -10.02
C ASN A 318 -28.03 6.43 -9.01
N GLU A 319 -28.30 6.69 -7.74
CA GLU A 319 -27.41 6.29 -6.65
C GLU A 319 -27.59 4.80 -6.31
N PHE A 320 -26.49 4.12 -6.04
CA PHE A 320 -26.47 2.76 -5.54
C PHE A 320 -25.44 2.60 -4.42
N LYS A 321 -25.75 1.71 -3.48
CA LYS A 321 -24.83 1.31 -2.40
C LYS A 321 -24.01 0.11 -2.85
N TYR A 322 -22.73 0.14 -2.56
CA TYR A 322 -21.82 -0.96 -2.90
C TYR A 322 -20.89 -1.26 -1.73
N VAL A 323 -20.35 -2.47 -1.67
CA VAL A 323 -19.31 -2.82 -0.71
C VAL A 323 -18.00 -2.17 -1.16
N SER A 324 -17.56 -1.15 -0.43
CA SER A 324 -16.31 -0.44 -0.70
C SER A 324 -15.10 -1.12 -0.06
N GLN A 325 -15.33 -1.95 0.95
CA GLN A 325 -14.30 -2.71 1.63
C GLN A 325 -14.93 -3.93 2.32
N PHE A 326 -14.28 -5.08 2.23
CA PHE A 326 -14.48 -6.19 3.15
C PHE A 326 -13.40 -6.13 4.23
N ARG A 327 -13.78 -6.26 5.49
CA ARG A 327 -12.87 -6.34 6.64
C ARG A 327 -13.35 -7.40 7.62
N LYS A 328 -12.56 -8.45 7.79
CA LYS A 328 -12.80 -9.54 8.74
C LYS A 328 -11.65 -9.60 9.73
N ASN A 329 -12.00 -9.70 11.00
CA ASN A 329 -11.06 -10.00 12.07
C ASN A 329 -11.76 -10.81 13.16
N ASN A 330 -11.00 -11.55 13.95
CA ASN A 330 -11.50 -12.31 15.10
C ASN A 330 -10.94 -11.74 16.43
N HIS A 331 -10.74 -10.41 16.48
CA HIS A 331 -10.01 -9.80 17.58
C HIS A 331 -10.68 -10.09 18.93
N LYS A 332 -12.01 -10.11 19.00
CA LYS A 332 -12.75 -10.43 20.22
C LYS A 332 -12.47 -11.85 20.72
N GLU A 333 -12.55 -12.85 19.85
CA GLU A 333 -12.26 -14.25 20.18
C GLU A 333 -10.79 -14.44 20.58
N PHE A 334 -9.89 -13.70 19.94
CA PHE A 334 -8.49 -13.65 20.31
C PHE A 334 -8.27 -13.10 21.72
N LEU A 335 -8.93 -12.00 22.09
CA LEU A 335 -8.87 -11.42 23.44
C LEU A 335 -9.39 -12.42 24.48
N GLU A 336 -10.58 -12.99 24.26
CA GLU A 336 -11.20 -13.98 25.16
C GLU A 336 -10.32 -15.22 25.37
N CYS A 337 -9.51 -15.58 24.37
CA CYS A 337 -8.53 -16.65 24.48
C CYS A 337 -7.27 -16.24 25.24
N LEU A 338 -6.72 -15.04 24.96
CA LEU A 338 -5.39 -14.64 25.40
C LEU A 338 -5.38 -14.09 26.83
N GLU A 339 -6.38 -13.31 27.22
CA GLU A 339 -6.44 -12.64 28.54
C GLU A 339 -6.23 -13.63 29.71
N PRO A 340 -6.92 -14.79 29.78
CA PRO A 340 -6.71 -15.75 30.87
C PRO A 340 -5.29 -16.36 30.91
N LEU A 341 -4.54 -16.29 29.81
CA LEU A 341 -3.16 -16.78 29.73
C LEU A 341 -2.15 -15.71 30.16
N THR A 342 -2.46 -14.43 29.92
CA THR A 342 -1.56 -13.30 30.18
C THR A 342 -1.83 -12.59 31.50
N ASP A 343 -3.04 -12.64 32.04
CA ASP A 343 -3.38 -12.01 33.33
C ASP A 343 -2.45 -12.45 34.48
N PRO A 344 -2.11 -13.75 34.65
CA PRO A 344 -1.18 -14.15 35.70
C PRO A 344 0.24 -13.60 35.51
N ILE A 345 0.64 -13.38 34.25
CA ILE A 345 1.94 -12.83 33.88
C ILE A 345 1.98 -11.35 34.27
N ILE A 346 0.95 -10.60 33.86
CA ILE A 346 0.78 -9.18 34.18
C ILE A 346 0.78 -8.96 35.70
N GLU A 347 0.01 -9.78 36.45
CA GLU A 347 -0.03 -9.69 37.91
C GLU A 347 1.34 -9.93 38.57
N SER A 348 2.14 -10.86 38.02
CA SER A 348 3.48 -11.16 38.55
C SER A 348 4.44 -9.97 38.39
N ILE A 349 4.37 -9.28 37.24
CA ILE A 349 5.21 -8.11 36.95
C ILE A 349 4.77 -6.90 37.78
N GLY A 350 3.45 -6.72 37.96
CA GLY A 350 2.90 -5.62 38.75
C GLY A 350 3.26 -5.68 40.24
N LYS A 351 3.39 -6.88 40.81
CA LYS A 351 3.81 -7.09 42.21
C LYS A 351 5.24 -6.67 42.48
N ASP A 352 6.13 -6.76 41.48
CA ASP A 352 7.52 -6.36 41.62
C ASP A 352 7.72 -4.83 41.56
N LYS A 353 6.67 -4.06 41.25
CA LYS A 353 6.71 -2.58 41.14
C LYS A 353 6.04 -1.85 42.32
N SER A 354 5.57 -2.56 43.34
CA SER A 354 5.14 -1.92 44.59
C SER A 354 6.35 -1.51 45.43
N TYR A 355 6.71 -0.22 45.36
CA TYR A 355 7.72 0.42 46.21
C TYR A 355 7.32 0.45 47.69
#